data_AF-A0A2N9LGU6-F1
#
_entry.id   AF-A0A2N9LGU6-F1
#
_cell.length_a   1.000
_cell.length_b   1.000
_cell.length_c   1.000
_cell.angle_alpha   90.00
_cell.angle_beta   90.00
_cell.angle_gamma   90.00
#
_symmetry.space_group_name_H-M   'P 1'
#
loop_
_entity.id
_entity.type
_entity.pdbx_description
1 polymer ?
#
loop_
_entity_poly.entity_id
_entity_poly.type
_entity_poly.pdbx_seq_one_letter_code
_entity_poly.pdbx_strand_id
1 'polypeptide(L)'
;MKIPTIHGFTLPFVVLLFAAIALIFTGMQLAAQQPASDAPATAGQQDAPPPPPGPSPPAVLENLIPADQLSFLHDYANDTPGNLLKDKRFKNAMKQAIPHTEYHYGSDKSLMDASEELLGTMAIPITIRDHRYVTISTRGGSYLAGKTMMWFDMQTGLALGSIYFHPTNGEPAPTLTIFSRQLTDTELSMGQLPPEFLSDLDRWERGTGIPAISARYSIPANGKKYVLVHDEDYCFHSEDEPTPEGCEQDNADAADADMNAAYFMQETHNAANATAWMLEPDQIEWLAVRDRTCIGPHGLACRIEITRRRTGVLIGHPVPVPHGGPPRVARK
;
A
#
# COMPACT_ATOMS: atom_id res chain seq x y z
N MET A 1 10.43 -30.16 -48.80
CA MET A 1 11.82 -30.32 -48.30
C MET A 1 12.76 -29.51 -49.16
N LYS A 2 13.27 -28.39 -48.63
CA LYS A 2 14.43 -27.64 -49.14
C LYS A 2 14.85 -26.70 -48.01
N ILE A 3 15.97 -27.05 -47.38
CA ILE A 3 16.62 -26.32 -46.30
C ILE A 3 17.51 -25.26 -46.94
N PRO A 4 17.47 -23.98 -46.54
CA PRO A 4 18.52 -23.04 -46.86
C PRO A 4 19.57 -22.98 -45.74
N THR A 5 20.80 -23.24 -46.18
CA THR A 5 22.09 -23.13 -45.52
C THR A 5 22.36 -21.69 -45.06
N ILE A 6 22.82 -21.50 -43.82
CA ILE A 6 23.41 -20.24 -43.35
C ILE A 6 24.89 -20.49 -43.02
N HIS A 7 25.75 -19.82 -43.79
CA HIS A 7 27.17 -19.59 -43.53
C HIS A 7 27.32 -18.77 -42.23
N GLY A 8 28.14 -19.14 -41.25
CA GLY A 8 29.60 -19.18 -41.37
C GLY A 8 30.17 -17.79 -41.09
N PHE A 9 30.25 -17.38 -39.81
CA PHE A 9 31.05 -16.24 -39.37
C PHE A 9 31.98 -16.68 -38.22
N THR A 10 33.24 -16.86 -38.58
CA THR A 10 34.39 -16.87 -37.68
C THR A 10 35.08 -15.50 -37.81
N LEU A 11 35.38 -14.85 -36.68
CA LEU A 11 36.49 -13.90 -36.62
C LEU A 11 37.28 -14.07 -35.31
N PRO A 12 38.60 -13.81 -35.33
CA PRO A 12 39.57 -14.35 -34.37
C PRO A 12 40.15 -13.27 -33.42
N PHE A 13 40.94 -13.73 -32.43
CA PHE A 13 42.17 -13.14 -31.85
C PHE A 13 42.17 -11.63 -31.49
N VAL A 14 42.51 -11.20 -30.26
CA VAL A 14 43.88 -10.85 -29.76
C VAL A 14 43.67 -10.36 -28.31
N VAL A 15 44.12 -11.02 -27.23
CA VAL A 15 45.43 -10.98 -26.50
C VAL A 15 45.94 -9.60 -26.08
N LEU A 16 46.00 -9.33 -24.76
CA LEU A 16 47.00 -8.55 -23.97
C LEU A 16 46.35 -8.18 -22.61
N LEU A 17 46.59 -8.85 -21.48
CA LEU A 17 47.79 -8.93 -20.63
C LEU A 17 48.45 -7.56 -20.35
N PHE A 18 48.27 -7.01 -19.14
CA PHE A 18 49.34 -6.39 -18.34
C PHE A 18 48.93 -6.28 -16.86
N ALA A 19 49.95 -6.33 -16.00
CA ALA A 19 49.94 -6.64 -14.58
C ALA A 19 50.20 -5.42 -13.68
N ALA A 20 50.41 -5.71 -12.38
CA ALA A 20 51.01 -4.91 -11.30
C ALA A 20 50.02 -4.15 -10.39
N ILE A 21 49.78 -4.64 -9.16
CA ILE A 21 50.56 -4.39 -7.91
C ILE A 21 50.40 -2.93 -7.42
N ALA A 22 49.72 -2.75 -6.29
CA ALA A 22 50.25 -1.97 -5.16
C ALA A 22 49.43 -2.25 -3.89
N LEU A 23 50.17 -2.69 -2.89
CA LEU A 23 49.81 -3.02 -1.53
C LEU A 23 50.08 -1.76 -0.67
N ILE A 24 49.40 -1.67 0.48
CA ILE A 24 49.72 -0.82 1.66
C ILE A 24 49.13 0.61 1.64
N PHE A 25 48.18 0.88 2.55
CA PHE A 25 48.42 1.81 3.68
C PHE A 25 47.36 1.64 4.77
N THR A 26 47.77 0.96 5.84
CA THR A 26 47.20 1.06 7.19
C THR A 26 47.37 2.49 7.72
N GLY A 27 46.26 3.17 8.01
CA GLY A 27 46.24 4.42 8.77
C GLY A 27 45.38 4.24 10.02
N MET A 28 46.02 3.87 11.13
CA MET A 28 45.46 4.07 12.46
C MET A 28 45.39 5.58 12.72
N GLN A 29 44.20 6.13 12.92
CA GLN A 29 44.02 7.41 13.58
C GLN A 29 43.38 7.19 14.94
N LEU A 30 44.23 7.24 15.97
CA LEU A 30 43.86 7.55 17.34
C LEU A 30 43.13 8.90 17.35
N ALA A 31 41.82 8.88 17.57
CA ALA A 31 41.10 10.06 18.04
C ALA A 31 41.20 10.11 19.56
N ALA A 32 41.67 11.26 20.06
CA ALA A 32 41.96 11.55 21.44
C ALA A 32 40.72 11.42 22.34
N GLN A 33 40.90 10.77 23.49
CA GLN A 33 40.02 10.88 24.64
C GLN A 33 40.06 12.33 25.16
N GLN A 34 38.95 13.05 25.04
CA GLN A 34 38.71 14.24 25.85
C GLN A 34 38.29 13.80 27.27
N PRO A 35 38.81 14.44 28.32
CA PRO A 35 38.37 14.19 29.69
C PRO A 35 36.94 14.68 29.89
N ALA A 36 36.11 13.81 30.47
CA ALA A 36 34.77 14.12 30.94
C ALA A 36 34.84 15.26 31.97
N SER A 37 34.10 16.34 31.72
CA SER A 37 33.76 17.30 32.76
C SER A 37 32.57 16.77 33.54
N ASP A 38 32.81 16.42 34.80
CA ASP A 38 31.79 16.15 35.79
C ASP A 38 30.96 17.43 36.03
N ALA A 39 29.77 17.48 35.44
CA ALA A 39 28.72 18.37 35.86
C ALA A 39 27.81 17.65 36.87
N PRO A 40 27.37 18.32 37.94
CA PRO A 40 26.61 17.69 39.02
C PRO A 40 25.25 17.19 38.52
N ALA A 41 24.92 15.95 38.91
CA ALA A 41 23.64 15.31 38.65
C ALA A 41 22.49 16.14 39.26
N THR A 42 21.71 16.78 38.40
CA THR A 42 20.42 17.35 38.76
C THR A 42 19.45 16.18 38.96
N ALA A 43 19.12 15.92 40.23
CA ALA A 43 18.13 14.93 40.61
C ALA A 43 16.74 15.35 40.12
N GLY A 44 16.08 14.43 39.39
CA GLY A 44 14.64 14.22 39.47
C GLY A 44 13.75 15.25 38.79
N GLN A 45 13.78 15.31 37.46
CA GLN A 45 12.59 15.66 36.69
C GLN A 45 12.08 14.35 36.10
N GLN A 46 11.10 13.73 36.76
CA GLN A 46 10.30 12.67 36.15
C GLN A 46 9.60 13.32 34.96
N ASP A 47 10.17 13.12 33.77
CA ASP A 47 9.48 13.43 32.53
C ASP A 47 8.16 12.68 32.57
N ALA A 48 7.07 13.43 32.60
CA ALA A 48 5.75 12.88 32.36
C ALA A 48 5.82 12.06 31.07
N PRO A 49 5.18 10.88 31.02
CA PRO A 49 5.11 10.11 29.77
C PRO A 49 4.70 11.06 28.64
N PRO A 50 5.39 11.03 27.48
CA PRO A 50 4.98 11.86 26.35
C PRO A 50 3.49 11.62 26.09
N PRO A 51 2.72 12.67 25.78
CA PRO A 51 1.30 12.52 25.50
C PRO A 51 1.10 11.45 24.43
N PRO A 52 0.00 10.67 24.50
CA PRO A 52 -0.26 9.64 23.52
C PRO A 52 -0.18 10.26 22.11
N PRO A 53 0.41 9.55 21.13
CA PRO A 53 0.49 10.04 19.77
C PRO A 53 -0.90 10.45 19.29
N GLY A 54 -1.02 11.66 18.74
CA GLY A 54 -2.25 12.11 18.10
C GLY A 54 -2.54 11.29 16.84
N PRO A 55 -3.77 11.40 16.28
CA PRO A 55 -4.08 10.77 15.00
C PRO A 55 -3.15 11.29 13.90
N SER A 56 -2.78 10.42 12.96
CA SER A 56 -1.99 10.81 11.80
C SER A 56 -2.69 11.93 11.01
N PRO A 57 -1.95 12.90 10.45
CA PRO A 57 -2.56 13.93 9.62
C PRO A 57 -3.22 13.31 8.38
N PRO A 58 -4.33 13.87 7.87
CA PRO A 58 -4.94 13.42 6.63
C PRO A 58 -3.96 13.45 5.45
N ALA A 59 -4.20 12.59 4.45
CA ALA A 59 -3.39 12.56 3.23
C ALA A 59 -3.39 13.90 2.50
N VAL A 60 -2.23 14.28 1.96
CA VAL A 60 -2.04 15.45 1.12
C VAL A 60 -2.57 15.16 -0.28
N LEU A 61 -3.52 15.98 -0.71
CA LEU A 61 -4.22 15.87 -1.98
C LEU A 61 -3.97 17.11 -2.84
N GLU A 62 -3.46 16.90 -4.05
CA GLU A 62 -3.14 17.95 -5.02
C GLU A 62 -3.84 17.70 -6.36
N ASN A 63 -3.84 18.70 -7.25
CA ASN A 63 -4.31 18.54 -8.63
C ASN A 63 -5.76 17.99 -8.74
N LEU A 64 -6.67 18.52 -7.91
CA LEU A 64 -8.08 18.16 -7.91
C LEU A 64 -8.72 18.43 -9.28
N ILE A 65 -9.61 17.53 -9.73
CA ILE A 65 -10.33 17.69 -11.00
C ILE A 65 -11.38 18.79 -10.83
N PRO A 66 -11.46 19.80 -11.69
CA PRO A 66 -12.50 20.82 -11.56
C PRO A 66 -13.90 20.21 -11.51
N ALA A 67 -14.71 20.62 -10.52
CA ALA A 67 -16.02 20.02 -10.23
C ALA A 67 -16.97 20.02 -11.45
N ASP A 68 -16.90 21.07 -12.26
CA ASP A 68 -17.67 21.18 -13.51
C ASP A 68 -17.32 20.08 -14.51
N GLN A 69 -16.07 19.60 -14.52
CA GLN A 69 -15.63 18.47 -15.33
C GLN A 69 -16.13 17.12 -14.83
N LEU A 70 -16.63 17.03 -13.59
CA LEU A 70 -17.19 15.79 -13.02
C LEU A 70 -18.72 15.78 -13.00
N SER A 71 -19.38 16.93 -13.16
CA SER A 71 -20.83 17.07 -13.09
C SER A 71 -21.62 16.13 -14.02
N PHE A 72 -21.04 15.76 -15.16
CA PHE A 72 -21.66 14.84 -16.11
C PHE A 72 -21.86 13.41 -15.56
N LEU A 73 -21.15 13.02 -14.50
CA LEU A 73 -21.30 11.69 -13.89
C LEU A 73 -22.71 11.46 -13.34
N HIS A 74 -23.45 12.54 -13.02
CA HIS A 74 -24.86 12.46 -12.66
C HIS A 74 -25.74 11.79 -13.72
N ASP A 75 -25.39 11.95 -15.00
CA ASP A 75 -26.15 11.40 -16.12
C ASP A 75 -26.12 9.86 -16.16
N TYR A 76 -25.19 9.23 -15.43
CA TYR A 76 -24.94 7.79 -15.43
C TYR A 76 -25.45 7.07 -14.19
N ALA A 77 -26.20 7.74 -13.31
CA ALA A 77 -26.77 7.11 -12.12
C ALA A 77 -27.60 5.86 -12.50
N ASN A 78 -27.31 4.73 -11.85
CA ASN A 78 -27.90 3.42 -12.11
C ASN A 78 -27.59 2.79 -13.49
N ASP A 79 -26.78 3.44 -14.34
CA ASP A 79 -26.26 2.81 -15.55
C ASP A 79 -25.09 1.88 -15.19
N THR A 80 -24.63 1.08 -16.16
CA THR A 80 -23.43 0.26 -16.02
C THR A 80 -22.19 0.99 -16.55
N PRO A 81 -20.99 0.72 -16.01
CA PRO A 81 -19.72 1.27 -16.49
C PRO A 81 -19.50 1.18 -18.02
N GLY A 82 -20.10 0.21 -18.72
CA GLY A 82 -19.87 -0.01 -20.15
C GLY A 82 -20.23 1.17 -21.07
N ASN A 83 -21.27 1.96 -20.73
CA ASN A 83 -21.60 3.18 -21.48
C ASN A 83 -20.65 4.32 -21.09
N LEU A 84 -20.39 4.45 -19.80
CA LEU A 84 -19.49 5.47 -19.25
C LEU A 84 -18.06 5.34 -19.81
N LEU A 85 -17.57 4.11 -20.00
CA LEU A 85 -16.27 3.81 -20.63
C LEU A 85 -16.16 4.28 -22.09
N LYS A 86 -17.28 4.61 -22.75
CA LYS A 86 -17.28 5.18 -24.10
C LYS A 86 -17.28 6.71 -24.09
N ASP A 87 -17.59 7.32 -22.94
CA ASP A 87 -17.64 8.77 -22.78
C ASP A 87 -16.22 9.36 -22.72
N LYS A 88 -15.92 10.28 -23.64
CA LYS A 88 -14.63 10.96 -23.68
C LYS A 88 -14.37 11.79 -22.42
N ARG A 89 -15.40 12.35 -21.80
CA ARG A 89 -15.30 13.10 -20.54
C ARG A 89 -14.83 12.19 -19.41
N PHE A 90 -15.35 10.97 -19.36
CA PHE A 90 -14.93 9.97 -18.38
C PHE A 90 -13.49 9.51 -18.59
N LYS A 91 -13.11 9.21 -19.84
CA LYS A 91 -11.70 8.89 -20.15
C LYS A 91 -10.74 10.00 -19.74
N ASN A 92 -11.14 11.26 -19.92
CA ASN A 92 -10.35 12.41 -19.46
C ASN A 92 -10.29 12.49 -17.93
N ALA A 93 -11.39 12.23 -17.22
CA ALA A 93 -11.41 12.19 -15.75
C ALA A 93 -10.50 11.07 -15.22
N MET A 94 -10.58 9.85 -15.78
CA MET A 94 -9.66 8.76 -15.42
C MET A 94 -8.22 9.16 -15.69
N LYS A 95 -7.90 9.77 -16.84
CA LYS A 95 -6.52 10.20 -17.14
C LYS A 95 -5.97 11.20 -16.11
N GLN A 96 -6.82 12.05 -15.56
CA GLN A 96 -6.47 12.99 -14.50
C GLN A 96 -6.36 12.30 -13.14
N ALA A 97 -7.10 11.22 -12.90
CA ALA A 97 -7.13 10.50 -11.62
C ALA A 97 -6.07 9.39 -11.52
N ILE A 98 -5.74 8.68 -12.60
CA ILE A 98 -4.96 7.42 -12.55
C ILE A 98 -3.47 7.68 -12.84
N PRO A 99 -2.54 7.32 -11.92
CA PRO A 99 -1.11 7.51 -12.14
C PRO A 99 -0.60 6.89 -13.44
N HIS A 100 0.33 7.60 -14.09
CA HIS A 100 1.00 7.11 -15.30
C HIS A 100 2.11 6.13 -14.90
N THR A 101 1.74 4.87 -14.71
CA THR A 101 2.69 3.81 -14.35
C THR A 101 2.34 2.50 -15.02
N GLU A 102 3.36 1.66 -15.19
CA GLU A 102 3.19 0.26 -15.54
C GLU A 102 2.78 -0.52 -14.29
N TYR A 103 1.83 -1.43 -14.44
CA TYR A 103 1.23 -2.19 -13.37
C TYR A 103 1.13 -3.65 -13.78
N HIS A 104 1.47 -4.54 -12.85
CA HIS A 104 1.38 -5.97 -13.09
C HIS A 104 -0.02 -6.47 -12.70
N TYR A 105 -0.84 -6.78 -13.71
CA TYR A 105 -2.13 -7.45 -13.54
C TYR A 105 -2.15 -8.71 -14.41
N GLY A 106 -1.40 -9.73 -13.97
CA GLY A 106 -1.17 -10.98 -14.70
C GLY A 106 -0.29 -10.85 -15.96
N SER A 107 -0.25 -9.66 -16.54
CA SER A 107 0.76 -9.16 -17.46
C SER A 107 1.04 -7.69 -17.14
N ASP A 108 2.19 -7.20 -17.55
CA ASP A 108 2.52 -5.79 -17.45
C ASP A 108 1.69 -4.98 -18.46
N LYS A 109 1.06 -3.92 -17.98
CA LYS A 109 0.28 -2.96 -18.77
C LYS A 109 0.18 -1.64 -18.02
N SER A 110 -0.35 -0.59 -18.65
CA SER A 110 -0.57 0.64 -17.88
C SER A 110 -1.66 0.43 -16.80
N LEU A 111 -1.53 1.11 -15.66
CA LEU A 111 -2.57 1.09 -14.62
C LEU A 111 -3.94 1.55 -15.16
N MET A 112 -3.93 2.45 -16.14
CA MET A 112 -5.13 2.85 -16.89
C MET A 112 -5.75 1.67 -17.63
N ASP A 113 -4.97 0.92 -18.41
CA ASP A 113 -5.48 -0.21 -19.18
C ASP A 113 -6.01 -1.32 -18.27
N ALA A 114 -5.33 -1.59 -17.16
CA ALA A 114 -5.81 -2.54 -16.14
C ALA A 114 -7.16 -2.09 -15.55
N SER A 115 -7.32 -0.79 -15.27
CA SER A 115 -8.56 -0.23 -14.74
C SER A 115 -9.69 -0.28 -15.77
N GLU A 116 -9.45 0.11 -17.03
CA GLU A 116 -10.44 0.03 -18.11
C GLU A 116 -10.86 -1.42 -18.39
N GLU A 117 -9.90 -2.36 -18.42
CA GLU A 117 -10.15 -3.79 -18.59
C GLU A 117 -11.07 -4.31 -17.48
N LEU A 118 -10.73 -4.03 -16.22
CA LEU A 118 -11.51 -4.48 -15.06
C LEU A 118 -12.90 -3.84 -15.03
N LEU A 119 -13.03 -2.55 -15.29
CA LEU A 119 -14.33 -1.85 -15.37
C LEU A 119 -15.23 -2.39 -16.49
N GLY A 120 -14.65 -3.00 -17.52
CA GLY A 120 -15.36 -3.68 -18.60
C GLY A 120 -15.97 -5.04 -18.21
N THR A 121 -15.71 -5.55 -17.00
CA THR A 121 -16.15 -6.88 -16.54
C THR A 121 -17.20 -6.81 -15.42
N MET A 122 -18.12 -7.78 -15.37
CA MET A 122 -19.20 -7.95 -14.37
C MET A 122 -19.59 -6.69 -13.59
N ALA A 123 -20.05 -5.69 -14.35
CA ALA A 123 -20.38 -4.36 -13.88
C ALA A 123 -21.43 -4.36 -12.76
N ILE A 124 -21.24 -3.48 -11.77
CA ILE A 124 -22.26 -3.08 -10.80
C ILE A 124 -22.89 -1.76 -11.31
N PRO A 125 -24.20 -1.53 -11.11
CA PRO A 125 -24.78 -0.22 -11.39
C PRO A 125 -24.02 0.90 -10.68
N ILE A 126 -23.75 1.99 -11.40
CA ILE A 126 -23.10 3.18 -10.87
C ILE A 126 -23.99 3.77 -9.79
N THR A 127 -23.41 4.02 -8.62
CA THR A 127 -24.14 4.60 -7.48
C THR A 127 -23.68 6.04 -7.25
N ILE A 128 -24.64 6.89 -6.89
CA ILE A 128 -24.38 8.26 -6.48
C ILE A 128 -24.97 8.44 -5.09
N ARG A 129 -24.10 8.59 -4.09
CA ARG A 129 -24.48 8.84 -2.70
C ARG A 129 -24.46 10.34 -2.42
N ASP A 130 -25.48 10.82 -1.73
CA ASP A 130 -25.64 12.23 -1.31
C ASP A 130 -25.54 13.25 -2.46
N HIS A 131 -25.90 12.83 -3.68
CA HIS A 131 -25.71 13.62 -4.90
C HIS A 131 -24.27 14.14 -5.10
N ARG A 132 -23.27 13.48 -4.52
CA ARG A 132 -21.88 13.97 -4.48
C ARG A 132 -20.85 12.89 -4.77
N TYR A 133 -21.00 11.72 -4.15
CA TYR A 133 -20.01 10.65 -4.23
C TYR A 133 -20.43 9.63 -5.26
N VAL A 134 -19.67 9.52 -6.35
CA VAL A 134 -19.91 8.57 -7.43
C VAL A 134 -19.02 7.36 -7.22
N THR A 135 -19.62 6.18 -7.19
CA THR A 135 -18.89 4.90 -7.18
C THR A 135 -19.20 4.12 -8.43
N ILE A 136 -18.15 3.78 -9.19
CA ILE A 136 -18.19 3.00 -10.42
C ILE A 136 -17.34 1.75 -10.18
N SER A 137 -17.95 0.58 -10.08
CA SER A 137 -17.24 -0.62 -9.64
C SER A 137 -17.75 -1.90 -10.26
N THR A 138 -17.02 -3.00 -10.03
CA THR A 138 -17.33 -4.31 -10.57
C THR A 138 -17.45 -5.37 -9.48
N ARG A 139 -18.22 -6.43 -9.74
CA ARG A 139 -18.30 -7.59 -8.84
C ARG A 139 -17.12 -8.54 -9.00
N GLY A 140 -16.41 -8.48 -10.13
CA GLY A 140 -15.21 -9.27 -10.38
C GLY A 140 -15.03 -9.66 -11.84
N GLY A 141 -13.84 -10.17 -12.15
CA GLY A 141 -13.50 -10.80 -13.41
C GLY A 141 -13.15 -12.27 -13.20
N SER A 142 -13.29 -13.07 -14.26
CA SER A 142 -12.84 -14.47 -14.23
C SER A 142 -11.32 -14.61 -14.11
N TYR A 143 -10.58 -13.59 -14.55
CA TYR A 143 -9.13 -13.55 -14.48
C TYR A 143 -8.68 -13.00 -13.12
N LEU A 144 -7.83 -13.76 -12.41
CA LEU A 144 -7.23 -13.41 -11.10
C LEU A 144 -8.23 -12.94 -10.02
N ALA A 145 -9.52 -13.25 -10.18
CA ALA A 145 -10.62 -12.70 -9.39
C ALA A 145 -10.60 -11.17 -9.29
N GLY A 146 -10.10 -10.48 -10.32
CA GLY A 146 -9.85 -9.06 -10.31
C GLY A 146 -11.13 -8.23 -10.16
N LYS A 147 -11.11 -7.23 -9.29
CA LYS A 147 -12.21 -6.28 -9.05
C LYS A 147 -11.64 -4.87 -9.07
N THR A 148 -12.43 -3.89 -9.49
CA THR A 148 -12.01 -2.48 -9.43
C THR A 148 -13.15 -1.58 -8.98
N MET A 149 -12.76 -0.44 -8.41
CA MET A 149 -13.63 0.66 -8.05
C MET A 149 -12.95 1.97 -8.45
N MET A 150 -13.70 2.85 -9.10
CA MET A 150 -13.38 4.27 -9.22
C MET A 150 -14.38 5.06 -8.37
N TRP A 151 -13.86 5.95 -7.54
CA TRP A 151 -14.62 6.80 -6.64
C TRP A 151 -14.32 8.27 -6.93
N PHE A 152 -15.36 9.09 -7.01
CA PHE A 152 -15.24 10.52 -7.27
C PHE A 152 -16.06 11.32 -6.27
N ASP A 153 -15.47 12.36 -5.67
CA ASP A 153 -16.17 13.44 -5.02
C ASP A 153 -16.40 14.56 -6.04
N MET A 154 -17.62 14.64 -6.56
CA MET A 154 -17.98 15.62 -7.60
C MET A 154 -17.92 17.07 -7.12
N GLN A 155 -17.91 17.32 -5.80
CA GLN A 155 -17.86 18.67 -5.25
C GLN A 155 -16.42 19.17 -5.10
N THR A 156 -15.53 18.33 -4.57
CA THR A 156 -14.14 18.73 -4.32
C THR A 156 -13.23 18.47 -5.51
N GLY A 157 -13.62 17.56 -6.41
CA GLY A 157 -12.74 17.14 -7.51
C GLY A 157 -11.83 15.97 -7.19
N LEU A 158 -11.96 15.39 -6.00
CA LEU A 158 -11.16 14.25 -5.57
C LEU A 158 -11.58 12.99 -6.33
N ALA A 159 -10.60 12.21 -6.76
CA ALA A 159 -10.78 10.94 -7.44
C ALA A 159 -9.78 9.92 -6.90
N LEU A 160 -10.27 8.74 -6.53
CA LEU A 160 -9.50 7.62 -6.03
C LEU A 160 -9.90 6.36 -6.82
N GLY A 161 -8.93 5.53 -7.15
CA GLY A 161 -9.16 4.23 -7.76
C GLY A 161 -8.69 3.10 -6.86
N SER A 162 -9.23 1.91 -7.08
CA SER A 162 -8.84 0.70 -6.36
C SER A 162 -8.86 -0.50 -7.28
N ILE A 163 -7.86 -1.38 -7.16
CA ILE A 163 -7.81 -2.69 -7.83
C ILE A 163 -7.54 -3.75 -6.76
N TYR A 164 -8.41 -4.76 -6.71
CA TYR A 164 -8.24 -5.96 -5.92
C TYR A 164 -8.02 -7.16 -6.83
N PHE A 165 -7.07 -8.04 -6.54
CA PHE A 165 -6.85 -9.26 -7.31
C PHE A 165 -5.96 -10.26 -6.55
N HIS A 166 -5.83 -11.46 -7.12
CA HIS A 166 -4.87 -12.47 -6.67
C HIS A 166 -3.64 -12.45 -7.57
N PRO A 167 -2.55 -11.77 -7.18
CA PRO A 167 -1.35 -11.69 -7.99
C PRO A 167 -0.69 -13.04 -8.24
N THR A 168 0.05 -13.11 -9.36
CA THR A 168 0.84 -14.27 -9.77
C THR A 168 2.26 -13.84 -10.16
N ASN A 169 2.82 -12.86 -9.47
CA ASN A 169 4.18 -12.33 -9.61
C ASN A 169 4.97 -12.42 -8.29
N GLY A 170 4.44 -13.20 -7.34
CA GLY A 170 4.93 -13.35 -5.98
C GLY A 170 4.70 -12.14 -5.06
N GLU A 171 3.93 -11.14 -5.51
CA GLU A 171 3.30 -10.18 -4.61
C GLU A 171 2.38 -10.91 -3.61
N PRO A 172 2.35 -10.52 -2.32
CA PRO A 172 1.46 -11.10 -1.33
C PRO A 172 0.00 -11.11 -1.81
N ALA A 173 -0.63 -12.28 -1.75
CA ALA A 173 -2.00 -12.48 -2.24
C ALA A 173 -2.99 -12.75 -1.08
N PRO A 174 -4.22 -12.19 -1.14
CA PRO A 174 -4.69 -11.23 -2.13
C PRO A 174 -4.15 -9.82 -1.90
N THR A 175 -4.19 -8.99 -2.95
CA THR A 175 -3.80 -7.58 -2.92
C THR A 175 -5.00 -6.68 -3.10
N LEU A 176 -5.02 -5.57 -2.35
CA LEU A 176 -5.77 -4.34 -2.67
C LEU A 176 -4.80 -3.18 -2.90
N THR A 177 -4.84 -2.57 -4.10
CA THR A 177 -4.09 -1.35 -4.41
C THR A 177 -5.05 -0.17 -4.51
N ILE A 178 -4.80 0.90 -3.77
CA ILE A 178 -5.48 2.19 -3.88
C ILE A 178 -4.57 3.16 -4.63
N PHE A 179 -5.12 3.97 -5.54
CA PHE A 179 -4.29 4.85 -6.36
C PHE A 179 -4.97 6.16 -6.68
N SER A 180 -4.15 7.20 -6.82
CA SER A 180 -4.57 8.47 -7.38
C SER A 180 -3.38 9.34 -7.75
N ARG A 181 -3.52 10.10 -8.84
CA ARG A 181 -2.60 11.19 -9.21
C ARG A 181 -2.68 12.39 -8.29
N GLN A 182 -3.70 12.43 -7.45
CA GLN A 182 -3.92 13.50 -6.50
C GLN A 182 -3.23 13.21 -5.18
N LEU A 183 -2.89 11.96 -4.88
CA LEU A 183 -2.09 11.58 -3.72
C LEU A 183 -0.61 11.90 -3.97
N THR A 184 0.04 12.54 -3.01
CA THR A 184 1.49 12.81 -3.05
C THR A 184 2.28 12.03 -2.00
N ASP A 185 1.62 11.63 -0.91
CA ASP A 185 2.25 10.92 0.19
C ASP A 185 2.68 9.51 -0.23
N THR A 186 3.83 9.10 0.29
CA THR A 186 4.40 7.76 0.12
C THR A 186 4.33 6.93 1.40
N GLU A 187 3.94 7.57 2.50
CA GLU A 187 3.80 6.99 3.83
C GLU A 187 2.34 7.19 4.24
N LEU A 188 1.50 6.19 3.98
CA LEU A 188 0.06 6.27 4.21
C LEU A 188 -0.43 5.08 5.03
N SER A 189 -1.38 5.36 5.90
CA SER A 189 -2.28 4.37 6.51
C SER A 189 -3.72 4.60 6.08
N MET A 190 -4.57 3.61 6.32
CA MET A 190 -5.98 3.64 5.94
C MET A 190 -6.72 4.83 6.57
N GLY A 191 -6.49 5.11 7.86
CA GLY A 191 -7.10 6.23 8.58
C GLY A 191 -6.74 7.62 8.06
N GLN A 192 -5.73 7.75 7.19
CA GLN A 192 -5.36 9.02 6.55
C GLN A 192 -6.16 9.28 5.26
N LEU A 193 -6.83 8.27 4.72
CA LEU A 193 -7.65 8.41 3.52
C LEU A 193 -8.97 9.13 3.84
N PRO A 194 -9.61 9.75 2.82
CA PRO A 194 -10.87 10.46 3.00
C PRO A 194 -11.95 9.55 3.59
N PRO A 195 -12.62 9.93 4.70
CA PRO A 195 -13.56 9.05 5.39
C PRO A 195 -14.73 8.60 4.52
N GLU A 196 -15.17 9.45 3.58
CA GLU A 196 -16.29 9.15 2.71
C GLU A 196 -15.91 8.14 1.63
N PHE A 197 -14.64 8.15 1.21
CA PHE A 197 -14.09 7.10 0.36
C PHE A 197 -13.98 5.79 1.15
N LEU A 198 -13.47 5.81 2.38
CA LEU A 198 -13.38 4.61 3.23
C LEU A 198 -14.75 3.96 3.44
N SER A 199 -15.81 4.75 3.67
CA SER A 199 -17.18 4.24 3.82
C SER A 199 -17.71 3.54 2.56
N ASP A 200 -17.43 4.10 1.38
CA ASP A 200 -17.86 3.49 0.11
C ASP A 200 -16.98 2.31 -0.30
N LEU A 201 -15.67 2.35 0.02
CA LEU A 201 -14.73 1.23 -0.13
C LEU A 201 -15.21 0.02 0.68
N ASP A 202 -15.46 0.21 1.98
CA ASP A 202 -15.94 -0.83 2.90
C ASP A 202 -17.30 -1.42 2.44
N ARG A 203 -18.21 -0.59 1.90
CA ARG A 203 -19.45 -1.08 1.28
C ARG A 203 -19.17 -1.93 0.05
N TRP A 204 -18.24 -1.52 -0.82
CA TRP A 204 -17.87 -2.27 -2.01
C TRP A 204 -17.16 -3.59 -1.66
N GLU A 205 -16.24 -3.58 -0.70
CA GLU A 205 -15.52 -4.76 -0.23
C GLU A 205 -16.50 -5.83 0.28
N ARG A 206 -17.37 -5.47 1.22
CA ARG A 206 -18.42 -6.38 1.71
C ARG A 206 -19.37 -6.84 0.61
N GLY A 207 -19.80 -5.91 -0.25
CA GLY A 207 -20.74 -6.19 -1.34
C GLY A 207 -20.17 -7.11 -2.43
N THR A 208 -18.84 -7.26 -2.48
CA THR A 208 -18.14 -8.06 -3.49
C THR A 208 -17.30 -9.19 -2.92
N GLY A 209 -17.30 -9.38 -1.60
CA GLY A 209 -16.58 -10.45 -0.91
C GLY A 209 -15.07 -10.26 -0.91
N ILE A 210 -14.59 -9.01 -0.92
CA ILE A 210 -13.17 -8.72 -0.66
C ILE A 210 -12.93 -8.88 0.85
N PRO A 211 -11.88 -9.60 1.28
CA PRO A 211 -11.57 -9.75 2.70
C PRO A 211 -11.14 -8.40 3.29
N ALA A 212 -11.54 -8.15 4.54
CA ALA A 212 -11.17 -6.93 5.27
C ALA A 212 -9.64 -6.79 5.44
N ILE A 213 -8.93 -7.92 5.54
CA ILE A 213 -7.48 -7.97 5.66
C ILE A 213 -6.91 -8.57 4.37
N SER A 214 -6.02 -7.81 3.73
CA SER A 214 -5.28 -8.20 2.53
C SER A 214 -3.97 -7.41 2.49
N ALA A 215 -3.03 -7.75 1.62
CA ALA A 215 -1.89 -6.86 1.41
C ALA A 215 -2.39 -5.56 0.74
N ARG A 216 -2.11 -4.42 1.36
CA ARG A 216 -2.60 -3.11 0.90
C ARG A 216 -1.45 -2.24 0.40
N TYR A 217 -1.69 -1.58 -0.73
CA TYR A 217 -0.73 -0.66 -1.34
C TYR A 217 -1.38 0.66 -1.72
N SER A 218 -0.57 1.71 -1.79
CA SER A 218 -0.90 2.98 -2.43
C SER A 218 -0.02 3.22 -3.66
N ILE A 219 -0.60 3.79 -4.72
CA ILE A 219 0.15 4.34 -5.86
C ILE A 219 -0.19 5.83 -6.00
N PRO A 220 0.68 6.73 -5.51
CA PRO A 220 0.50 8.18 -5.64
C PRO A 220 0.91 8.68 -7.03
N ALA A 221 0.93 9.99 -7.20
CA ALA A 221 1.24 10.68 -8.46
C ALA A 221 2.57 10.28 -9.11
N ASN A 222 3.56 9.85 -8.31
CA ASN A 222 4.87 9.44 -8.80
C ASN A 222 4.88 8.05 -9.47
N GLY A 223 3.76 7.31 -9.41
CA GLY A 223 3.58 6.02 -10.08
C GLY A 223 4.29 4.83 -9.41
N LYS A 224 5.00 5.04 -8.30
CA LYS A 224 5.57 3.94 -7.49
C LYS A 224 4.51 3.32 -6.58
N LYS A 225 4.74 2.09 -6.16
CA LYS A 225 3.86 1.36 -5.23
C LYS A 225 4.47 1.41 -3.83
N TYR A 226 3.67 1.78 -2.84
CA TYR A 226 4.07 1.87 -1.42
C TYR A 226 3.10 1.06 -0.58
N VAL A 227 3.52 0.62 0.61
CA VAL A 227 2.62 -0.04 1.56
C VAL A 227 1.57 0.95 2.03
N LEU A 228 0.32 0.51 2.08
CA LEU A 228 -0.78 1.23 2.73
C LEU A 228 -1.11 0.49 4.02
N VAL A 229 -0.68 1.05 5.14
CA VAL A 229 -0.63 0.35 6.43
C VAL A 229 -2.03 0.20 7.04
N HIS A 230 -2.29 -0.96 7.66
CA HIS A 230 -3.47 -1.16 8.50
C HIS A 230 -3.27 -0.46 9.86
N ASP A 231 -3.90 0.69 10.00
CA ASP A 231 -4.02 1.42 11.27
C ASP A 231 -5.41 1.23 11.90
N GLU A 232 -6.25 0.34 11.38
CA GLU A 232 -7.48 -0.05 12.06
C GLU A 232 -7.17 -0.86 13.33
N ASP A 233 -7.95 -0.64 14.39
CA ASP A 233 -8.00 -1.56 15.52
C ASP A 233 -9.23 -2.46 15.40
N TYR A 234 -9.03 -3.71 14.99
CA TYR A 234 -10.12 -4.67 14.82
C TYR A 234 -10.78 -5.06 16.15
N CYS A 235 -10.10 -4.82 17.28
CA CYS A 235 -10.66 -5.00 18.61
C CYS A 235 -11.43 -3.77 19.11
N PHE A 236 -11.45 -2.68 18.35
CA PHE A 236 -12.23 -1.52 18.73
C PHE A 236 -13.73 -1.82 18.68
N HIS A 237 -14.43 -1.44 19.74
CA HIS A 237 -15.89 -1.48 19.85
C HIS A 237 -16.37 -0.30 20.69
N SER A 238 -17.63 0.10 20.54
CA SER A 238 -18.23 1.08 21.44
C SER A 238 -18.38 0.51 22.86
N GLU A 239 -18.45 1.38 23.88
CA GLU A 239 -18.53 0.93 25.29
C GLU A 239 -19.71 -0.02 25.56
N ASP A 240 -20.78 0.08 24.78
CA ASP A 240 -22.01 -0.69 24.92
C ASP A 240 -22.04 -1.97 24.05
N GLU A 241 -21.00 -2.21 23.24
CA GLU A 241 -20.91 -3.37 22.35
C GLU A 241 -19.90 -4.39 22.91
N PRO A 242 -20.13 -5.70 22.73
CA PRO A 242 -19.14 -6.70 23.05
C PRO A 242 -17.93 -6.57 22.10
N THR A 243 -16.74 -6.90 22.62
CA THR A 243 -15.53 -7.02 21.79
C THR A 243 -15.76 -8.04 20.66
N PRO A 244 -15.40 -7.72 19.40
CA PRO A 244 -15.54 -8.65 18.31
C PRO A 244 -14.74 -9.94 18.56
N GLU A 245 -15.35 -11.09 18.29
CA GLU A 245 -14.68 -12.38 18.42
C GLU A 245 -13.53 -12.48 17.41
N GLY A 246 -12.36 -12.96 17.84
CA GLY A 246 -11.20 -13.14 16.96
C GLY A 246 -10.45 -11.85 16.62
N CYS A 247 -10.83 -10.69 17.16
CA CYS A 247 -10.25 -9.40 16.79
C CYS A 247 -8.73 -9.28 16.99
N GLU A 248 -8.16 -9.95 18.01
CA GLU A 248 -6.71 -9.95 18.22
C GLU A 248 -5.98 -10.73 17.12
N GLN A 249 -6.62 -11.77 16.60
CA GLN A 249 -6.11 -12.53 15.47
C GLN A 249 -6.15 -11.67 14.21
N ASP A 250 -7.24 -10.93 13.99
CA ASP A 250 -7.36 -9.97 12.88
C ASP A 250 -6.29 -8.86 12.95
N ASN A 251 -6.06 -8.28 14.14
CA ASN A 251 -4.97 -7.33 14.36
C ASN A 251 -3.58 -7.94 14.06
N ALA A 252 -3.36 -9.23 14.42
CA ALA A 252 -2.12 -9.93 14.12
C ALA A 252 -1.95 -10.23 12.62
N ASP A 253 -3.04 -10.60 11.94
CA ASP A 253 -3.03 -10.91 10.51
C ASP A 253 -2.87 -9.64 9.66
N ALA A 254 -3.46 -8.51 10.09
CA ALA A 254 -3.21 -7.21 9.49
C ALA A 254 -1.74 -6.77 9.61
N ALA A 255 -1.14 -6.95 10.79
CA ALA A 255 0.28 -6.67 11.00
C ALA A 255 1.17 -7.53 10.08
N ASP A 256 0.85 -8.81 9.93
CA ASP A 256 1.59 -9.72 9.05
C ASP A 256 1.39 -9.38 7.57
N ALA A 257 0.19 -8.97 7.16
CA ALA A 257 -0.09 -8.50 5.80
C ALA A 257 0.76 -7.25 5.46
N ASP A 258 0.82 -6.27 6.37
CA ASP A 258 1.65 -5.07 6.21
C ASP A 258 3.14 -5.41 6.11
N MET A 259 3.62 -6.32 6.95
CA MET A 259 5.02 -6.72 6.97
C MET A 259 5.41 -7.46 5.69
N ASN A 260 4.57 -8.38 5.21
CA ASN A 260 4.79 -9.08 3.94
C ASN A 260 4.76 -8.10 2.76
N ALA A 261 3.84 -7.13 2.78
CA ALA A 261 3.77 -6.07 1.77
C ALA A 261 5.04 -5.19 1.79
N ALA A 262 5.51 -4.81 2.98
CA ALA A 262 6.71 -4.01 3.18
C ALA A 262 7.97 -4.74 2.70
N TYR A 263 8.09 -6.02 3.01
CA TYR A 263 9.20 -6.83 2.56
C TYR A 263 9.23 -6.92 1.02
N PHE A 264 8.09 -7.24 0.40
CA PHE A 264 7.99 -7.27 -1.06
C PHE A 264 8.34 -5.91 -1.69
N MET A 265 7.91 -4.79 -1.11
CA MET A 265 8.23 -3.44 -1.58
C MET A 265 9.71 -3.06 -1.41
N GLN A 266 10.36 -3.53 -0.35
CA GLN A 266 11.81 -3.37 -0.15
C GLN A 266 12.60 -4.08 -1.27
N GLU A 267 12.30 -5.35 -1.52
CA GLU A 267 12.97 -6.18 -2.53
C GLU A 267 12.74 -5.65 -3.95
N THR A 268 11.57 -5.09 -4.19
CA THR A 268 11.17 -4.61 -5.51
C THR A 268 11.39 -3.11 -5.73
N HIS A 269 11.99 -2.44 -4.74
CA HIS A 269 12.27 -1.00 -4.76
C HIS A 269 11.05 -0.16 -5.16
N ASN A 270 9.87 -0.51 -4.65
CA ASN A 270 8.60 0.18 -4.88
C ASN A 270 8.16 0.22 -6.36
N ALA A 271 8.61 -0.71 -7.21
CA ALA A 271 8.16 -0.79 -8.60
C ALA A 271 6.72 -1.36 -8.69
N ALA A 272 5.83 -0.68 -9.41
CA ALA A 272 4.41 -1.02 -9.46
C ALA A 272 4.08 -2.28 -10.30
N ASN A 273 4.98 -2.67 -11.21
CA ASN A 273 4.91 -3.90 -12.00
C ASN A 273 5.95 -4.96 -11.57
N ALA A 274 6.51 -4.84 -10.37
CA ALA A 274 7.57 -5.71 -9.96
C ALA A 274 7.14 -7.18 -9.87
N THR A 275 8.13 -8.07 -9.91
CA THR A 275 7.96 -9.51 -9.76
C THR A 275 9.06 -10.03 -8.85
N ALA A 276 8.70 -10.71 -7.77
CA ALA A 276 9.63 -11.31 -6.82
C ALA A 276 9.04 -12.60 -6.24
N TRP A 277 9.74 -13.73 -6.40
CA TRP A 277 9.16 -15.07 -6.18
C TRP A 277 9.67 -15.80 -4.94
N MET A 278 10.47 -15.16 -4.09
CA MET A 278 11.08 -15.79 -2.93
C MET A 278 11.18 -14.82 -1.77
N LEU A 279 10.96 -15.32 -0.55
CA LEU A 279 11.44 -14.66 0.65
C LEU A 279 12.94 -14.97 0.75
N GLU A 280 13.77 -13.94 0.93
CA GLU A 280 15.19 -14.14 1.20
C GLU A 280 15.38 -14.82 2.56
N PRO A 281 16.52 -15.50 2.77
CA PRO A 281 16.79 -16.23 4.00
C PRO A 281 16.63 -15.40 5.28
N ASP A 282 16.96 -14.11 5.24
CA ASP A 282 16.87 -13.21 6.39
C ASP A 282 15.42 -13.06 6.90
N GLN A 283 14.47 -13.01 5.97
CA GLN A 283 13.07 -12.86 6.27
C GLN A 283 12.49 -14.16 6.87
N ILE A 284 12.92 -15.32 6.37
CA ILE A 284 12.58 -16.62 6.94
C ILE A 284 13.13 -16.76 8.36
N GLU A 285 14.40 -16.37 8.57
CA GLU A 285 15.02 -16.39 9.89
C GLU A 285 14.32 -15.45 10.87
N TRP A 286 13.96 -14.25 10.43
CA TRP A 286 13.24 -13.28 11.26
C TRP A 286 11.88 -13.83 11.71
N LEU A 287 11.11 -14.45 10.81
CA LEU A 287 9.84 -15.11 11.13
C LEU A 287 10.04 -16.21 12.19
N ALA A 288 11.07 -17.05 12.03
CA ALA A 288 11.38 -18.09 13.00
C ALA A 288 11.82 -17.55 14.38
N VAL A 289 12.46 -16.38 14.43
CA VAL A 289 12.79 -15.70 15.70
C VAL A 289 11.53 -15.14 16.35
N ARG A 290 10.68 -14.45 15.58
CA ARG A 290 9.38 -13.93 16.05
C ARG A 290 8.54 -15.03 16.68
N ASP A 291 8.33 -16.12 15.94
CA ASP A 291 7.42 -17.20 16.35
C ASP A 291 7.91 -17.90 17.63
N ARG A 292 9.24 -18.02 17.81
CA ARG A 292 9.84 -18.55 19.06
C ARG A 292 9.75 -17.55 20.21
N THR A 293 9.84 -16.26 19.93
CA THR A 293 9.82 -15.19 20.95
C THR A 293 8.41 -14.99 21.51
N CYS A 294 7.39 -15.07 20.66
CA CYS A 294 6.01 -14.78 21.02
C CYS A 294 5.22 -16.03 21.48
N ILE A 295 5.88 -17.02 22.07
CA ILE A 295 5.20 -18.18 22.67
C ILE A 295 4.65 -17.79 24.05
N GLY A 296 3.37 -18.02 24.30
CA GLY A 296 2.77 -17.88 25.64
C GLY A 296 1.38 -17.25 25.65
N PRO A 297 0.86 -16.89 26.85
CA PRO A 297 -0.51 -16.38 27.02
C PRO A 297 -0.77 -15.02 26.36
N HIS A 298 0.29 -14.28 25.98
CA HIS A 298 0.19 -12.99 25.28
C HIS A 298 0.81 -13.05 23.88
N GLY A 299 0.79 -14.23 23.24
CA GLY A 299 1.50 -14.45 21.98
C GLY A 299 1.05 -13.54 20.84
N LEU A 300 -0.26 -13.25 20.72
CA LEU A 300 -0.78 -12.36 19.67
C LEU A 300 -0.35 -10.91 19.88
N ALA A 301 -0.48 -10.37 21.09
CA ALA A 301 -0.02 -9.02 21.41
C ALA A 301 1.49 -8.85 21.11
N CYS A 302 2.32 -9.84 21.48
CA CYS A 302 3.73 -9.87 21.13
C CYS A 302 3.96 -9.88 19.62
N ARG A 303 3.24 -10.74 18.87
CA ARG A 303 3.34 -10.84 17.40
C ARG A 303 2.98 -9.51 16.74
N ILE A 304 1.88 -8.88 17.15
CA ILE A 304 1.46 -7.57 16.63
C ILE A 304 2.57 -6.52 16.83
N GLU A 305 3.09 -6.39 18.06
CA GLU A 305 4.10 -5.37 18.39
C GLU A 305 5.40 -5.57 17.61
N ILE A 306 5.94 -6.79 17.61
CA ILE A 306 7.23 -7.07 16.97
C ILE A 306 7.11 -7.03 15.44
N THR A 307 5.99 -7.49 14.87
CA THR A 307 5.73 -7.42 13.43
C THR A 307 5.63 -5.96 12.98
N ARG A 308 4.84 -5.12 13.66
CA ARG A 308 4.75 -3.68 13.31
C ARG A 308 6.08 -2.95 13.40
N ARG A 309 6.93 -3.29 14.39
CA ARG A 309 8.29 -2.75 14.47
C ARG A 309 9.14 -3.16 13.27
N ARG A 310 9.08 -4.43 12.84
CA ARG A 310 9.78 -4.89 11.64
C ARG A 310 9.26 -4.19 10.39
N THR A 311 7.95 -4.05 10.24
CA THR A 311 7.34 -3.28 9.14
C THR A 311 7.93 -1.87 9.07
N GLY A 312 8.00 -1.17 10.21
CA GLY A 312 8.59 0.18 10.25
C GLY A 312 10.06 0.24 9.83
N VAL A 313 10.85 -0.80 10.16
CA VAL A 313 12.24 -0.92 9.67
C VAL A 313 12.29 -1.12 8.15
N LEU A 314 11.40 -1.94 7.60
CA LEU A 314 11.35 -2.27 6.16
C LEU A 314 10.95 -1.05 5.31
N ILE A 315 9.94 -0.29 5.77
CA ILE A 315 9.43 0.89 5.05
C ILE A 315 10.22 2.18 5.38
N GLY A 316 11.09 2.15 6.40
CA GLY A 316 11.99 3.26 6.74
C GLY A 316 11.36 4.35 7.62
N HIS A 317 10.14 4.14 8.12
CA HIS A 317 9.44 5.07 9.01
C HIS A 317 8.55 4.31 10.02
N PRO A 318 8.18 4.91 11.16
CA PRO A 318 7.29 4.26 12.11
C PRO A 318 5.93 3.90 11.50
N VAL A 319 5.39 2.74 11.88
CA VAL A 319 4.00 2.38 11.62
C VAL A 319 3.09 3.22 12.54
N PRO A 320 2.03 3.86 12.00
CA PRO A 320 1.05 4.57 12.81
C PRO A 320 0.46 3.70 13.91
N VAL A 321 0.15 4.33 15.04
CA VAL A 321 -0.58 3.65 16.13
C VAL A 321 -1.99 3.37 15.65
N PRO A 322 -2.59 2.20 15.94
CA PRO A 322 -3.97 1.92 15.57
C PRO A 322 -4.94 2.99 16.05
N HIS A 323 -5.96 3.23 15.23
CA HIS A 323 -7.02 4.17 15.46
C HIS A 323 -8.30 3.39 15.76
N GLY A 324 -8.84 3.60 16.96
CA GLY A 324 -10.06 2.97 17.47
C GLY A 324 -10.79 3.91 18.42
N GLY A 325 -11.75 4.66 17.89
CA GLY A 325 -12.71 5.50 18.62
C GLY A 325 -12.38 6.99 18.74
N PRO A 326 -13.40 7.86 18.96
CA PRO A 326 -13.20 9.31 19.12
C PRO A 326 -12.16 9.59 20.22
N PRO A 327 -11.43 10.72 20.15
CA PRO A 327 -10.35 11.02 21.09
C PRO A 327 -10.87 10.86 22.52
N ARG A 328 -10.21 10.01 23.31
CA ARG A 328 -10.50 9.86 24.75
C ARG A 328 -10.45 11.25 25.37
N VAL A 329 -11.62 11.82 25.66
CA VAL A 329 -11.70 13.01 26.50
C VAL A 329 -11.13 12.58 27.84
N ALA A 330 -9.98 13.11 28.22
CA ALA A 330 -9.40 12.88 29.52
C ALA A 330 -10.47 13.18 30.58
N ARG A 331 -10.90 12.16 31.33
CA ARG A 331 -11.76 12.36 32.49
C ARG A 331 -10.97 13.24 33.46
N LYS A 332 -11.50 14.43 33.74
CA LYS A 332 -11.11 15.26 34.88
C LYS A 332 -11.58 14.61 36.18
#